data_AF-A0A0F6TEB1-F1
#
_entry.id   AF-A0A0F6TEB1-F1
#
_cell.length_a   1.000
_cell.length_b   1.000
_cell.length_c   1.000
_cell.angle_alpha   90.00
_cell.angle_beta   90.00
_cell.angle_gamma   90.00
#
_symmetry.space_group_name_H-M   'P 1'
#
loop_
_entity.id
_entity.type
_entity.pdbx_description
1 polymer ?
#
loop_
_entity_poly.entity_id
_entity_poly.type
_entity_poly.pdbx_seq_one_letter_code
_entity_poly.pdbx_strand_id
1 'polypeptide(L)'
;MKAPILRRTKIDLAITAGLSALTLIGIAGVWATAPSRNVDHLPGEAITVNATEVNFAAPAATEVFQVAGDPFNQRAIISNGLIISTEITEDSSTIRAINPENGEEVWHYSRDRQLCSLSQAWDNVIMDFHSGRGCGDVVSVHGATGEYVTTRSASASNEVAPISSNDRVGIVSPERVELWRSDLVRTVEYGDVPIKQEAEQQPHEECTISSALTRTEILAVVEQCDDHYWLRLQKTTPHDSREPSIIQDFDLGTNPARVVAVNQTGAAVYISGATPEIIAYNELNEQTARSLVSPAPLADTTSGLFTPQTGDLPHHMTWFDGQRLYLFAPSKLNLSQIFENVLGAGAATNDRLLIPISQGIAVANWTTGEIESTIAVDRHGYTGPISLSVNNGYIVEKRGSEIVVLKT
;
A
#
# COMPACT_ATOMS: atom_id res chain seq x y z
N MET A 1 -62.46 -22.87 22.49
CA MET A 1 -61.21 -23.45 23.04
C MET A 1 -60.59 -22.41 23.96
N LYS A 2 -60.41 -22.70 25.25
CA LYS A 2 -59.70 -21.79 26.18
C LYS A 2 -58.20 -21.97 25.95
N ALA A 3 -57.48 -20.88 25.65
CA ALA A 3 -56.03 -20.91 25.57
C ALA A 3 -55.44 -21.44 26.90
N PRO A 4 -54.45 -22.34 26.87
CA PRO A 4 -53.84 -22.83 28.10
C PRO A 4 -53.24 -21.66 28.87
N ILE A 5 -53.61 -21.52 30.14
CA ILE A 5 -53.03 -20.52 31.05
C ILE A 5 -51.58 -20.95 31.28
N LEU A 6 -50.62 -20.13 30.85
CA LEU A 6 -49.19 -20.33 31.14
C LEU A 6 -49.01 -20.45 32.66
N ARG A 7 -48.63 -21.65 33.11
CA ARG A 7 -48.48 -21.97 34.53
C ARG A 7 -47.17 -21.34 35.01
N ARG A 8 -47.23 -20.31 35.86
CA ARG A 8 -46.06 -19.66 36.46
C ARG A 8 -45.75 -20.32 37.82
N THR A 9 -44.88 -21.32 37.85
CA THR A 9 -44.46 -21.96 39.11
C THR A 9 -43.21 -21.27 39.70
N LYS A 10 -42.92 -21.50 41.00
CA LYS A 10 -41.69 -21.00 41.63
C LYS A 10 -40.43 -21.60 40.99
N ILE A 11 -40.52 -22.82 40.47
CA ILE A 11 -39.43 -23.48 39.75
C ILE A 11 -39.18 -22.78 38.42
N ASP A 12 -40.22 -22.44 37.67
CA ASP A 12 -40.08 -21.69 36.41
C ASP A 12 -39.40 -20.34 36.65
N LEU A 13 -39.77 -19.62 37.72
CA LEU A 13 -39.13 -18.37 38.09
C LEU A 13 -37.66 -18.54 38.48
N ALA A 14 -37.31 -19.59 39.22
CA ALA A 14 -35.93 -19.88 39.60
C ALA A 14 -35.08 -20.24 38.38
N ILE A 15 -35.60 -21.05 37.46
CA ILE A 15 -34.94 -21.40 36.20
C ILE A 15 -34.77 -20.16 35.32
N THR A 16 -35.82 -19.35 35.15
CA THR A 16 -35.73 -18.09 34.39
C THR A 16 -34.71 -17.14 35.00
N ALA A 17 -34.67 -16.99 36.33
CA ALA A 17 -33.68 -16.16 37.00
C ALA A 17 -32.25 -16.69 36.80
N GLY A 18 -32.05 -18.00 36.92
CA GLY A 18 -30.76 -18.64 36.66
C GLY A 18 -30.28 -18.46 35.22
N LEU A 19 -31.14 -18.70 34.23
CA LEU A 19 -30.82 -18.47 32.82
C LEU A 19 -30.52 -16.99 32.54
N SER A 20 -31.32 -16.07 33.09
CA SER A 20 -31.09 -14.64 32.94
C SER A 20 -29.74 -14.21 33.52
N ALA A 21 -29.38 -14.73 34.71
CA ALA A 21 -28.08 -14.48 35.32
C ALA A 21 -26.93 -15.04 34.46
N LEU A 22 -27.06 -16.25 33.93
CA LEU A 22 -26.07 -16.84 33.02
C LEU A 22 -25.92 -16.01 31.73
N THR A 23 -27.03 -15.55 31.14
CA THR A 23 -26.99 -14.67 29.96
C THR A 23 -26.30 -13.35 30.29
N LEU A 24 -26.63 -12.72 31.42
CA LEU A 24 -25.98 -11.48 31.85
C LEU A 24 -24.48 -11.67 32.11
N ILE A 25 -24.08 -12.77 32.72
CA ILE A 25 -22.66 -13.12 32.91
C ILE A 25 -21.98 -13.30 31.55
N GLY A 26 -22.62 -14.00 30.60
CA GLY A 26 -22.11 -14.17 29.24
C GLY A 26 -21.91 -12.83 28.52
N ILE A 27 -22.92 -11.95 28.57
CA ILE A 27 -22.84 -10.60 27.98
C ILE A 27 -21.74 -9.78 28.66
N ALA A 28 -21.68 -9.78 29.99
CA ALA A 28 -20.67 -9.05 30.74
C ALA A 28 -19.25 -9.57 30.44
N GLY A 29 -19.10 -10.89 30.27
CA GLY A 29 -17.85 -11.52 29.86
C GLY A 29 -17.41 -11.03 28.48
N VAL A 30 -18.29 -11.17 27.46
CA VAL A 30 -18.01 -10.70 26.09
C VAL A 30 -17.71 -9.21 26.08
N TRP A 31 -18.49 -8.39 26.80
CA TRP A 31 -18.26 -6.96 26.91
C TRP A 31 -16.91 -6.64 27.57
N ALA A 32 -16.55 -7.33 28.66
CA ALA A 32 -15.30 -7.08 29.38
C ALA A 32 -14.06 -7.50 28.59
N THR A 33 -14.17 -8.53 27.73
CA THR A 33 -13.06 -9.03 26.90
C THR A 33 -13.11 -8.54 25.45
N ALA A 34 -14.03 -7.63 25.11
CA ALA A 34 -14.16 -7.12 23.75
C ALA A 34 -12.88 -6.36 23.34
N PRO A 35 -12.23 -6.70 22.20
CA PRO A 35 -11.01 -6.02 21.75
C PRO A 35 -11.18 -4.51 21.55
N SER A 36 -12.40 -4.05 21.25
CA SER A 36 -12.72 -2.62 21.12
C SER A 36 -12.47 -1.80 22.39
N ARG A 37 -12.33 -2.44 23.56
CA ARG A 37 -11.96 -1.75 24.80
C ARG A 37 -10.50 -1.34 24.88
N ASN A 38 -9.64 -1.97 24.09
CA ASN A 38 -8.20 -1.66 24.02
C ASN A 38 -7.88 -0.82 22.77
N VAL A 39 -8.90 -0.20 22.19
CA VAL A 39 -8.77 0.75 21.10
C VAL A 39 -8.98 2.14 21.70
N ASP A 40 -7.98 2.99 21.57
CA ASP A 40 -8.13 4.43 21.78
C ASP A 40 -8.34 5.08 20.42
N HIS A 41 -9.53 5.59 20.19
CA HIS A 41 -9.96 6.10 18.90
C HIS A 41 -10.64 7.44 19.09
N LEU A 42 -10.02 8.48 18.54
CA LEU A 42 -10.54 9.83 18.57
C LEU A 42 -10.80 10.30 17.14
N PRO A 43 -12.04 10.15 16.62
CA PRO A 43 -12.44 10.80 15.40
C PRO A 43 -12.37 12.32 15.53
N GLY A 44 -11.98 12.99 14.45
CA GLY A 44 -11.91 14.43 14.33
C GLY A 44 -12.96 14.98 13.37
N GLU A 45 -13.17 16.30 13.40
CA GLU A 45 -13.93 16.98 12.36
C GLU A 45 -13.11 17.06 11.07
N ALA A 46 -13.77 16.87 9.92
CA ALA A 46 -13.12 17.05 8.64
C ALA A 46 -12.68 18.51 8.50
N ILE A 47 -11.38 18.72 8.31
CA ILE A 47 -10.83 20.04 8.02
C ILE A 47 -10.73 20.24 6.51
N THR A 48 -10.89 21.49 6.08
CA THR A 48 -10.55 21.89 4.71
C THR A 48 -9.10 22.35 4.72
N VAL A 49 -8.23 21.59 4.08
CA VAL A 49 -6.84 22.02 3.83
C VAL A 49 -6.86 22.93 2.61
N ASN A 50 -6.40 24.17 2.77
CA ASN A 50 -6.45 25.13 1.66
C ASN A 50 -5.39 24.75 0.62
N ALA A 51 -5.84 24.48 -0.61
CA ALA A 51 -4.93 24.25 -1.72
C ALA A 51 -4.15 25.54 -2.01
N THR A 52 -2.83 25.43 -1.92
CA THR A 52 -1.89 26.43 -2.45
C THR A 52 -1.14 25.83 -3.63
N GLU A 53 -0.57 26.67 -4.48
CA GLU A 53 0.29 26.20 -5.58
C GLU A 53 1.73 26.08 -5.09
N VAL A 54 2.42 25.02 -5.54
CA VAL A 54 3.87 24.92 -5.36
C VAL A 54 4.53 26.01 -6.18
N ASN A 55 5.32 26.86 -5.53
CA ASN A 55 6.06 27.92 -6.20
C ASN A 55 7.34 27.37 -6.82
N PHE A 56 7.27 26.91 -8.07
CA PHE A 56 8.43 26.36 -8.79
C PHE A 56 9.58 27.36 -9.02
N ALA A 57 9.33 28.66 -8.85
CA ALA A 57 10.33 29.72 -8.95
C ALA A 57 11.00 30.05 -7.59
N ALA A 58 10.56 29.41 -6.50
CA ALA A 58 11.20 29.58 -5.20
C ALA A 58 12.65 29.08 -5.25
N PRO A 59 13.62 29.87 -4.77
CA PRO A 59 15.02 29.43 -4.77
C PRO A 59 15.29 28.30 -3.77
N ALA A 60 14.45 28.18 -2.74
CA ALA A 60 14.57 27.15 -1.71
C ALA A 60 13.20 26.84 -1.11
N ALA A 61 13.04 25.63 -0.58
CA ALA A 61 11.92 25.25 0.27
C ALA A 61 12.38 25.23 1.74
N THR A 62 11.49 25.66 2.64
CA THR A 62 11.74 25.66 4.08
C THR A 62 10.93 24.55 4.73
N GLU A 63 11.55 23.86 5.68
CA GLU A 63 10.85 22.92 6.56
C GLU A 63 9.83 23.65 7.44
N VAL A 64 8.63 23.10 7.50
CA VAL A 64 7.54 23.57 8.36
C VAL A 64 7.55 22.77 9.66
N PHE A 65 7.55 21.44 9.54
CA PHE A 65 7.65 20.49 10.64
C PHE A 65 8.04 19.10 10.12
N GLN A 66 8.31 18.20 11.06
CA GLN A 66 8.57 16.78 10.82
C GLN A 66 7.73 15.89 11.73
N VAL A 67 7.33 14.73 11.23
CA VAL A 67 6.60 13.68 11.96
C VAL A 67 7.13 12.28 11.60
N ALA A 68 6.75 11.26 12.37
CA ALA A 68 7.18 9.89 12.12
C ALA A 68 6.44 9.29 10.91
N GLY A 69 7.15 8.64 10.00
CA GLY A 69 6.60 7.89 8.89
C GLY A 69 6.52 6.39 9.19
N ASP A 70 5.67 5.70 8.44
CA ASP A 70 5.54 4.24 8.54
C ASP A 70 6.76 3.52 7.92
N PRO A 71 7.11 2.31 8.38
CA PRO A 71 8.24 1.56 7.84
C PRO A 71 7.90 0.76 6.56
N PHE A 72 6.62 0.69 6.16
CA PHE A 72 6.16 -0.23 5.11
C PHE A 72 6.21 0.41 3.71
N ASN A 73 5.84 1.68 3.64
CA ASN A 73 5.73 2.44 2.39
C ASN A 73 6.97 3.27 2.14
N GLN A 74 7.35 3.44 0.89
CA GLN A 74 8.48 4.29 0.52
C GLN A 74 8.09 5.77 0.39
N ARG A 75 6.81 6.03 0.12
CA ARG A 75 6.20 7.38 0.08
C ARG A 75 5.42 7.63 1.37
N ALA A 76 5.26 8.90 1.71
CA ALA A 76 4.35 9.29 2.79
C ALA A 76 2.91 8.99 2.36
N ILE A 77 2.12 8.40 3.25
CA ILE A 77 0.69 8.25 3.01
C ILE A 77 0.02 9.59 3.28
N ILE A 78 -0.68 10.10 2.26
CA ILE A 78 -1.50 11.30 2.35
C ILE A 78 -2.92 10.89 2.00
N SER A 79 -3.87 11.16 2.89
CA SER A 79 -5.29 10.87 2.67
C SER A 79 -6.13 12.10 2.95
N ASN A 80 -6.98 12.50 2.00
CA ASN A 80 -7.82 13.71 2.10
C ASN A 80 -7.04 14.96 2.50
N GLY A 81 -5.79 15.08 2.05
CA GLY A 81 -4.92 16.21 2.37
C GLY A 81 -4.27 16.17 3.76
N LEU A 82 -4.50 15.12 4.55
CA LEU A 82 -3.82 14.90 5.83
C LEU A 82 -2.63 13.95 5.66
N ILE A 83 -1.58 14.18 6.43
CA ILE A 83 -0.38 13.33 6.44
C ILE A 83 -0.55 12.26 7.51
N ILE A 84 -0.35 11.00 7.15
CA ILE A 84 -0.48 9.89 8.09
C ILE A 84 0.88 9.63 8.76
N SER A 85 0.91 9.80 10.07
CA SER A 85 2.05 9.54 10.94
C SER A 85 1.82 8.26 11.75
N THR A 86 2.89 7.55 12.07
CA THR A 86 2.80 6.30 12.85
C THR A 86 3.82 6.23 13.98
N GLU A 87 3.39 5.69 15.12
CA GLU A 87 4.24 5.23 16.21
C GLU A 87 3.97 3.74 16.41
N ILE A 88 4.96 2.88 16.21
CA ILE A 88 4.80 1.42 16.22
C ILE A 88 5.79 0.82 17.22
N THR A 89 5.28 -0.03 18.11
CA THR A 89 6.05 -0.86 19.04
C THR A 89 5.63 -2.33 18.88
N GLU A 90 6.31 -3.25 19.56
CA GLU A 90 5.94 -4.68 19.54
C GLU A 90 4.50 -4.92 20.07
N ASP A 91 4.07 -4.16 21.08
CA ASP A 91 2.78 -4.39 21.75
C ASP A 91 1.69 -3.36 21.39
N SER A 92 2.00 -2.33 20.60
CA SER A 92 1.05 -1.23 20.36
C SER A 92 1.38 -0.46 19.09
N SER A 93 0.37 0.14 18.49
CA SER A 93 0.55 1.05 17.36
C SER A 93 -0.43 2.20 17.44
N THR A 94 0.05 3.40 17.10
CA THR A 94 -0.76 4.61 17.00
C THR A 94 -0.58 5.22 15.62
N ILE A 95 -1.70 5.48 14.96
CA ILE A 95 -1.78 6.08 13.64
C ILE A 95 -2.48 7.43 13.82
N ARG A 96 -1.86 8.51 13.34
CA ARG A 96 -2.35 9.88 13.48
C ARG A 96 -2.50 10.51 12.10
N ALA A 97 -3.53 11.31 11.89
CA ALA A 97 -3.60 12.20 10.74
C ALA A 97 -3.26 13.63 11.14
N ILE A 98 -2.28 14.18 10.44
CA ILE A 98 -1.65 15.45 10.75
C ILE A 98 -2.03 16.48 9.69
N ASN A 99 -2.45 17.66 10.14
CA ASN A 99 -2.71 18.80 9.28
C ASN A 99 -1.37 19.35 8.73
N PRO A 100 -1.17 19.38 7.39
CA PRO A 100 0.07 19.89 6.80
C PRO A 100 0.29 21.40 7.00
N GLU A 101 -0.74 22.17 7.37
CA GLU A 101 -0.61 23.62 7.53
C GLU A 101 0.10 24.01 8.84
N ASN A 102 -0.17 23.29 9.92
CA ASN A 102 0.29 23.65 11.28
C ASN A 102 0.90 22.49 12.08
N GLY A 103 0.86 21.25 11.55
CA GLY A 103 1.38 20.07 12.23
C GLY A 103 0.49 19.54 13.36
N GLU A 104 -0.73 20.07 13.51
CA GLU A 104 -1.68 19.60 14.52
C GLU A 104 -2.32 18.28 14.11
N GLU A 105 -2.59 17.45 15.11
CA GLU A 105 -3.34 16.22 14.94
C GLU A 105 -4.83 16.50 14.74
N VAL A 106 -5.42 15.86 13.73
CA VAL A 106 -6.86 15.94 13.44
C VAL A 106 -7.59 14.75 14.07
N TRP A 107 -7.05 13.55 13.90
CA TRP A 107 -7.60 12.32 14.48
C TRP A 107 -6.48 11.31 14.74
N HIS A 108 -6.74 10.37 15.65
CA HIS A 108 -5.85 9.22 15.86
C HIS A 108 -6.62 7.92 16.09
N TYR A 109 -5.95 6.82 15.76
CA TYR A 109 -6.36 5.45 16.05
C TYR A 109 -5.19 4.73 16.70
N SER A 110 -5.39 4.23 17.92
CA SER A 110 -4.39 3.47 18.67
C SER A 110 -4.95 2.12 19.10
N ARG A 111 -4.09 1.10 19.07
CA ARG A 111 -4.44 -0.27 19.42
C ARG A 111 -3.27 -1.00 20.07
N ASP A 112 -3.58 -1.92 20.97
CA ASP A 112 -2.65 -2.86 21.64
C ASP A 112 -2.16 -4.00 20.71
N ARG A 113 -1.82 -3.66 19.47
CA ARG A 113 -1.34 -4.59 18.45
C ARG A 113 -0.27 -3.93 17.60
N GLN A 114 0.71 -4.72 17.18
CA GLN A 114 1.69 -4.31 16.18
C GLN A 114 1.03 -4.16 14.81
N LEU A 115 1.18 -2.98 14.21
CA LEU A 115 0.87 -2.69 12.82
C LEU A 115 1.92 -3.40 11.94
N CYS A 116 1.48 -4.04 10.86
CA CYS A 116 2.33 -4.82 9.97
C CYS A 116 2.17 -4.47 8.49
N SER A 117 1.12 -3.72 8.14
CA SER A 117 0.99 -3.06 6.85
C SER A 117 0.10 -1.83 7.01
N LEU A 118 0.33 -0.85 6.15
CA LEU A 118 -0.44 0.39 6.09
C LEU A 118 -0.64 0.76 4.62
N SER A 119 -1.88 1.05 4.23
CA SER A 119 -2.24 1.38 2.85
C SER A 119 -3.26 2.53 2.80
N GLN A 120 -3.43 3.10 1.61
CA GLN A 120 -4.42 4.14 1.36
C GLN A 120 -5.11 3.89 0.01
N ALA A 121 -6.45 3.94 0.04
CA ALA A 121 -7.33 3.90 -1.13
C ALA A 121 -8.73 4.35 -0.72
N TRP A 122 -9.55 4.77 -1.69
CA TRP A 122 -10.96 5.14 -1.49
C TRP A 122 -11.17 6.15 -0.34
N ASP A 123 -10.30 7.15 -0.25
CA ASP A 123 -10.31 8.16 0.82
C ASP A 123 -10.09 7.60 2.24
N ASN A 124 -9.71 6.33 2.36
CA ASN A 124 -9.52 5.65 3.64
C ASN A 124 -8.05 5.39 3.92
N VAL A 125 -7.72 5.27 5.21
CA VAL A 125 -6.48 4.68 5.71
C VAL A 125 -6.81 3.25 6.14
N ILE A 126 -6.07 2.28 5.61
CA ILE A 126 -6.26 0.85 5.85
C ILE A 126 -5.07 0.36 6.67
N MET A 127 -5.35 -0.13 7.86
CA MET A 127 -4.36 -0.56 8.86
C MET A 127 -4.46 -2.07 9.05
N ASP A 128 -3.37 -2.78 8.79
CA ASP A 128 -3.26 -4.23 8.99
C ASP A 128 -2.46 -4.50 10.26
N PHE A 129 -3.03 -5.29 11.17
CA PHE A 129 -2.42 -5.63 12.45
C PHE A 129 -2.08 -7.11 12.54
N HIS A 130 -1.03 -7.42 13.29
CA HIS A 130 -0.74 -8.79 13.69
C HIS A 130 -1.86 -9.33 14.57
N SER A 131 -2.33 -10.50 14.18
CA SER A 131 -3.21 -11.36 14.96
C SER A 131 -2.46 -12.64 15.38
N GLY A 132 -3.11 -13.49 16.17
CA GLY A 132 -2.60 -14.85 16.42
C GLY A 132 -2.53 -15.76 15.19
N ARG A 133 -2.88 -15.24 13.99
CA ARG A 133 -2.85 -15.93 12.70
C ARG A 133 -2.16 -15.11 11.61
N GLY A 134 -1.23 -14.20 11.97
CA GLY A 134 -0.50 -13.35 11.03
C GLY A 134 -1.11 -11.97 10.82
N CYS A 135 -0.62 -11.24 9.81
CA CYS A 135 -0.95 -9.85 9.48
C CYS A 135 -2.29 -9.72 8.72
N GLY A 136 -3.40 -10.09 9.37
CA GLY A 136 -4.69 -10.27 8.68
C GLY A 136 -5.88 -9.65 9.38
N ASP A 137 -5.65 -8.89 10.46
CA ASP A 137 -6.69 -8.16 11.16
C ASP A 137 -6.68 -6.71 10.71
N VAL A 138 -7.65 -6.35 9.88
CA VAL A 138 -7.62 -5.13 9.07
C VAL A 138 -8.71 -4.18 9.53
N VAL A 139 -8.36 -2.91 9.70
CA VAL A 139 -9.29 -1.84 10.03
C VAL A 139 -9.16 -0.73 9.00
N SER A 140 -10.29 -0.28 8.47
CA SER A 140 -10.36 0.88 7.58
C SER A 140 -11.05 2.03 8.29
N VAL A 141 -10.42 3.20 8.26
CA VAL A 141 -10.97 4.47 8.76
C VAL A 141 -10.98 5.51 7.65
N HIS A 142 -11.94 6.42 7.70
CA HIS A 142 -12.03 7.52 6.76
C HIS A 142 -10.86 8.48 6.97
N GLY A 143 -10.12 8.80 5.92
CA GLY A 143 -8.86 9.54 6.02
C GLY A 143 -9.00 10.97 6.50
N ALA A 144 -10.14 11.63 6.27
CA ALA A 144 -10.36 13.01 6.70
C ALA A 144 -10.75 13.15 8.20
N THR A 145 -11.41 12.13 8.76
CA THR A 145 -12.09 12.22 10.07
C THR A 145 -11.65 11.14 11.05
N GLY A 146 -11.00 10.09 10.57
CA GLY A 146 -10.70 8.89 11.34
C GLY A 146 -11.93 8.04 11.63
N GLU A 147 -13.12 8.35 11.12
CA GLU A 147 -14.32 7.57 11.40
C GLU A 147 -14.17 6.12 10.94
N TYR A 148 -14.62 5.18 11.77
CA TYR A 148 -14.58 3.76 11.43
C TYR A 148 -15.45 3.48 10.20
N VAL A 149 -14.90 2.74 9.23
CA VAL A 149 -15.62 2.35 8.01
C VAL A 149 -15.95 0.86 8.04
N THR A 150 -14.93 0.00 8.08
CA THR A 150 -15.10 -1.45 8.00
C THR A 150 -13.89 -2.18 8.60
N THR A 151 -14.06 -3.46 8.91
CA THR A 151 -13.01 -4.33 9.41
C THR A 151 -13.16 -5.73 8.83
N ARG A 152 -12.05 -6.44 8.75
CA ARG A 152 -12.03 -7.87 8.45
C ARG A 152 -10.95 -8.55 9.27
N SER A 153 -11.07 -9.85 9.43
CA SER A 153 -10.05 -10.65 10.08
C SER A 153 -9.92 -11.99 9.35
N ALA A 154 -8.72 -12.34 8.92
CA ALA A 154 -8.42 -13.62 8.30
C ALA A 154 -6.99 -14.08 8.63
N SER A 155 -6.68 -15.33 8.31
CA SER A 155 -5.31 -15.82 8.42
C SER A 155 -4.41 -15.08 7.42
N ALA A 156 -3.39 -14.45 7.98
CA ALA A 156 -2.25 -13.72 7.43
C ALA A 156 -1.03 -14.58 7.04
N SER A 157 -0.14 -14.11 6.16
CA SER A 157 1.29 -14.33 6.38
C SER A 157 1.74 -13.45 7.55
N ASN A 158 2.84 -13.80 8.23
CA ASN A 158 3.33 -12.95 9.33
C ASN A 158 3.98 -11.68 8.79
N GLU A 159 4.96 -11.84 7.90
CA GLU A 159 5.66 -10.74 7.26
C GLU A 159 5.03 -10.46 5.90
N VAL A 160 4.59 -9.23 5.67
CA VAL A 160 3.92 -8.81 4.43
C VAL A 160 4.41 -7.44 4.01
N ALA A 161 4.21 -7.12 2.74
CA ALA A 161 4.27 -5.77 2.23
C ALA A 161 2.89 -5.30 1.76
N PRO A 162 2.58 -4.00 1.89
CA PRO A 162 1.37 -3.44 1.32
C PRO A 162 1.43 -3.48 -0.21
N ILE A 163 0.29 -3.78 -0.83
CA ILE A 163 0.06 -3.63 -2.26
C ILE A 163 -1.23 -2.85 -2.45
N SER A 164 -1.17 -1.74 -3.19
CA SER A 164 -2.34 -0.88 -3.37
C SER A 164 -2.37 -0.21 -4.74
N SER A 165 -3.59 0.10 -5.14
CA SER A 165 -3.95 0.99 -6.24
C SER A 165 -5.20 1.79 -5.82
N ASN A 166 -5.69 2.65 -6.70
CA ASN A 166 -6.95 3.35 -6.45
C ASN A 166 -8.16 2.41 -6.35
N ASP A 167 -8.07 1.18 -6.88
CA ASP A 167 -9.18 0.24 -7.00
C ASP A 167 -9.08 -0.96 -6.07
N ARG A 168 -7.89 -1.30 -5.59
CA ARG A 168 -7.62 -2.49 -4.76
C ARG A 168 -6.55 -2.19 -3.72
N VAL A 169 -6.72 -2.75 -2.54
CA VAL A 169 -5.72 -2.75 -1.45
C VAL A 169 -5.50 -4.18 -1.02
N GLY A 170 -4.32 -4.49 -0.52
CA GLY A 170 -4.00 -5.83 -0.09
C GLY A 170 -2.61 -5.94 0.52
N ILE A 171 -2.23 -7.19 0.70
CA ILE A 171 -0.94 -7.59 1.25
C ILE A 171 -0.31 -8.66 0.36
N VAL A 172 1.02 -8.63 0.28
CA VAL A 172 1.82 -9.64 -0.43
C VAL A 172 2.94 -10.14 0.47
N SER A 173 3.17 -11.44 0.44
CA SER A 173 4.34 -12.11 1.01
C SER A 173 4.94 -13.05 -0.04
N PRO A 174 6.11 -13.65 0.22
CA PRO A 174 6.66 -14.69 -0.65
C PRO A 174 5.73 -15.89 -0.88
N GLU A 175 4.83 -16.15 0.05
CA GLU A 175 3.91 -17.28 0.00
C GLU A 175 2.60 -16.93 -0.72
N ARG A 176 2.10 -15.70 -0.61
CA ARG A 176 0.77 -15.36 -1.14
C ARG A 176 0.51 -13.86 -1.32
N VAL A 177 -0.42 -13.56 -2.22
CA VAL A 177 -1.02 -12.24 -2.42
C VAL A 177 -2.51 -12.30 -2.07
N GLU A 178 -2.99 -11.29 -1.37
CA GLU A 178 -4.41 -11.10 -1.11
C GLU A 178 -4.84 -9.68 -1.50
N LEU A 179 -5.92 -9.54 -2.27
CA LEU A 179 -6.51 -8.25 -2.62
C LEU A 179 -7.93 -8.11 -2.09
N TRP A 180 -8.29 -6.88 -1.76
CA TRP A 180 -9.59 -6.48 -1.21
C TRP A 180 -10.17 -5.32 -2.02
N ARG A 181 -11.50 -5.26 -2.05
CA ARG A 181 -12.24 -4.07 -2.51
C ARG A 181 -12.53 -3.11 -1.35
N SER A 182 -13.24 -2.01 -1.63
CA SER A 182 -13.47 -0.91 -0.68
C SER A 182 -14.19 -1.27 0.62
N ASP A 183 -14.96 -2.36 0.65
CA ASP A 183 -15.62 -2.87 1.87
C ASP A 183 -14.80 -3.97 2.58
N LEU A 184 -13.53 -4.12 2.19
CA LEU A 184 -12.57 -5.14 2.63
C LEU A 184 -12.96 -6.59 2.29
N VAL A 185 -13.98 -6.81 1.45
CA VAL A 185 -14.24 -8.16 0.93
C VAL A 185 -13.08 -8.58 0.02
N ARG A 186 -12.57 -9.79 0.29
CA ARG A 186 -11.53 -10.42 -0.52
C ARG A 186 -11.98 -10.64 -1.95
N THR A 187 -11.20 -10.12 -2.89
CA THR A 187 -11.42 -10.34 -4.32
C THR A 187 -10.42 -11.33 -4.90
N VAL A 188 -9.18 -11.39 -4.37
CA VAL A 188 -8.15 -12.36 -4.79
C VAL A 188 -7.46 -12.96 -3.57
N GLU A 189 -7.24 -14.26 -3.61
CA GLU A 189 -6.28 -15.03 -2.82
C GLU A 189 -5.46 -15.86 -3.83
N TYR A 190 -4.14 -15.62 -3.89
CA TYR A 190 -3.23 -16.29 -4.83
C TYR A 190 -1.96 -16.75 -4.10
N GLY A 191 -1.59 -18.02 -4.23
CA GLY A 191 -0.38 -18.62 -3.67
C GLY A 191 -0.66 -19.74 -2.67
N ASP A 192 0.26 -19.95 -1.72
CA ASP A 192 0.13 -20.99 -0.68
C ASP A 192 -0.93 -20.62 0.37
N VAL A 193 -2.03 -21.37 0.37
CA VAL A 193 -3.13 -21.25 1.32
C VAL A 193 -3.11 -22.46 2.28
N PRO A 194 -2.78 -22.28 3.57
CA PRO A 194 -2.55 -23.39 4.49
C PRO A 194 -3.76 -24.31 4.71
N ILE A 195 -4.98 -23.74 4.67
CA ILE A 195 -6.23 -24.48 4.88
C ILE A 195 -7.15 -24.18 3.71
N LYS A 196 -7.00 -24.97 2.64
CA LYS A 196 -7.88 -24.90 1.47
C LYS A 196 -9.24 -25.48 1.82
N GLN A 197 -10.29 -24.83 1.34
CA GLN A 197 -11.64 -25.35 1.52
C GLN A 197 -11.93 -26.49 0.53
N GLU A 198 -11.46 -26.34 -0.71
CA GLU A 198 -11.53 -27.36 -1.75
C GLU A 198 -10.13 -27.62 -2.32
N ALA A 199 -9.92 -28.80 -2.91
CA ALA A 199 -8.67 -29.10 -3.59
C ALA A 199 -8.51 -28.29 -4.88
N GLU A 200 -7.28 -28.11 -5.34
CA GLU A 200 -6.94 -27.56 -6.68
C GLU A 200 -7.46 -26.13 -6.95
N GLN A 201 -7.76 -25.34 -5.90
CA GLN A 201 -8.21 -23.95 -6.06
C GLN A 201 -7.05 -22.98 -6.37
N GLN A 202 -5.83 -23.29 -5.96
CA GLN A 202 -4.67 -22.42 -6.10
C GLN A 202 -3.72 -22.98 -7.17
N PRO A 203 -3.50 -22.23 -8.27
CA PRO A 203 -2.43 -22.55 -9.22
C PRO A 203 -1.08 -22.13 -8.63
N HIS A 204 -0.01 -22.85 -8.98
CA HIS A 204 1.38 -22.45 -8.70
C HIS A 204 1.70 -22.20 -7.21
N GLU A 205 1.04 -22.91 -6.31
CA GLU A 205 1.24 -22.78 -4.86
C GLU A 205 2.65 -23.20 -4.39
N GLU A 206 3.38 -23.92 -5.23
CA GLU A 206 4.79 -24.26 -5.02
C GLU A 206 5.77 -23.12 -5.30
N CYS A 207 5.32 -22.07 -5.99
CA CYS A 207 6.17 -20.97 -6.43
C CYS A 207 6.33 -19.91 -5.34
N THR A 208 7.48 -19.24 -5.33
CA THR A 208 7.76 -18.15 -4.40
C THR A 208 7.52 -16.80 -5.05
N ILE A 209 6.58 -16.03 -4.52
CA ILE A 209 6.27 -14.68 -4.99
C ILE A 209 7.43 -13.75 -4.69
N SER A 210 7.86 -13.04 -5.72
CA SER A 210 9.09 -12.27 -5.72
C SER A 210 8.80 -10.77 -5.79
N SER A 211 7.69 -10.37 -6.41
CA SER A 211 7.17 -8.98 -6.42
C SER A 211 5.75 -8.97 -6.94
N ALA A 212 4.97 -7.96 -6.57
CA ALA A 212 3.61 -7.79 -7.08
C ALA A 212 3.23 -6.31 -7.21
N LEU A 213 2.40 -6.01 -8.20
CA LEU A 213 1.78 -4.71 -8.41
C LEU A 213 0.34 -4.90 -8.89
N THR A 214 -0.54 -3.95 -8.56
CA THR A 214 -1.94 -3.98 -9.00
C THR A 214 -2.37 -2.62 -9.51
N ARG A 215 -3.27 -2.61 -10.50
CA ARG A 215 -3.95 -1.42 -10.99
C ARG A 215 -5.24 -1.82 -11.69
N THR A 216 -6.33 -1.13 -11.36
CA THR A 216 -7.68 -1.40 -11.90
C THR A 216 -8.05 -2.89 -11.81
N GLU A 217 -8.04 -3.58 -12.95
CA GLU A 217 -8.46 -4.97 -13.10
C GLU A 217 -7.28 -5.93 -13.26
N ILE A 218 -6.04 -5.43 -13.20
CA ILE A 218 -4.82 -6.22 -13.32
C ILE A 218 -4.13 -6.36 -11.96
N LEU A 219 -3.85 -7.61 -11.60
CA LEU A 219 -2.84 -7.99 -10.63
C LEU A 219 -1.68 -8.63 -11.39
N ALA A 220 -0.48 -8.05 -11.27
CA ALA A 220 0.74 -8.57 -11.86
C ALA A 220 1.62 -9.14 -10.74
N VAL A 221 1.88 -10.44 -10.81
CA VAL A 221 2.74 -11.15 -9.85
C VAL A 221 3.94 -11.69 -10.60
N VAL A 222 5.15 -11.42 -10.11
CA VAL A 222 6.35 -12.12 -10.56
C VAL A 222 6.78 -13.09 -9.48
N GLU A 223 6.88 -14.36 -9.83
CA GLU A 223 7.21 -15.45 -8.93
C GLU A 223 8.32 -16.33 -9.52
N GLN A 224 9.03 -17.04 -8.65
CA GLN A 224 10.00 -18.04 -9.04
C GLN A 224 9.38 -19.43 -8.85
N CYS A 225 9.32 -20.19 -9.93
CA CYS A 225 8.91 -21.59 -9.96
C CYS A 225 10.11 -22.42 -10.42
N ASP A 226 10.58 -23.34 -9.59
CA ASP A 226 11.86 -24.03 -9.81
C ASP A 226 13.01 -23.02 -10.05
N ASP A 227 13.68 -23.11 -11.19
CA ASP A 227 14.79 -22.24 -11.60
C ASP A 227 14.34 -21.08 -12.52
N HIS A 228 13.04 -20.95 -12.80
CA HIS A 228 12.50 -19.95 -13.74
C HIS A 228 11.67 -18.89 -13.02
N TYR A 229 11.73 -17.67 -13.52
CA TYR A 229 10.85 -16.57 -13.14
C TYR A 229 9.68 -16.48 -14.12
N TRP A 230 8.50 -16.19 -13.57
CA TRP A 230 7.25 -16.09 -14.33
C TRP A 230 6.54 -14.79 -14.01
N LEU A 231 5.99 -14.12 -15.03
CA LEU A 231 4.99 -13.07 -14.85
C LEU A 231 3.59 -13.69 -14.99
N ARG A 232 2.78 -13.55 -13.95
CA ARG A 232 1.36 -13.89 -13.91
C ARG A 232 0.55 -12.60 -14.00
N LEU A 233 -0.18 -12.41 -15.10
CA LEU A 233 -1.21 -11.37 -15.18
C LEU A 233 -2.54 -11.98 -14.79
N GLN A 234 -3.19 -11.44 -13.78
CA GLN A 234 -4.41 -11.98 -13.19
C GLN A 234 -5.51 -10.92 -13.11
N LYS A 235 -6.77 -11.35 -13.13
CA LYS A 235 -7.90 -10.46 -12.83
C LYS A 235 -7.91 -10.13 -11.34
N THR A 236 -8.20 -8.88 -10.99
CA THR A 236 -8.45 -8.50 -9.59
C THR A 236 -9.84 -8.91 -9.09
N THR A 237 -10.71 -9.39 -9.99
CA THR A 237 -12.08 -9.85 -9.70
C THR A 237 -12.39 -11.17 -10.44
N PRO A 238 -11.83 -12.32 -10.02
CA PRO A 238 -12.24 -13.64 -10.50
C PRO A 238 -13.69 -13.98 -10.11
N HIS A 239 -14.20 -15.09 -10.63
CA HIS A 239 -15.54 -15.59 -10.25
C HIS A 239 -15.59 -16.02 -8.77
N ASP A 240 -14.50 -16.61 -8.27
CA ASP A 240 -14.32 -16.94 -6.86
C ASP A 240 -12.97 -16.39 -6.40
N SER A 241 -12.94 -15.68 -5.28
CA SER A 241 -11.70 -15.10 -4.73
C SER A 241 -10.62 -16.14 -4.41
N ARG A 242 -11.01 -17.41 -4.18
CA ARG A 242 -10.11 -18.52 -3.85
C ARG A 242 -9.58 -19.24 -5.09
N GLU A 243 -10.12 -18.93 -6.26
CA GLU A 243 -9.77 -19.52 -7.55
C GLU A 243 -9.32 -18.38 -8.49
N PRO A 244 -8.05 -17.94 -8.37
CA PRO A 244 -7.54 -16.79 -9.11
C PRO A 244 -7.66 -17.02 -10.62
N SER A 245 -8.02 -15.96 -11.35
CA SER A 245 -8.17 -16.01 -12.81
C SER A 245 -6.91 -15.47 -13.47
N ILE A 246 -5.99 -16.37 -13.83
CA ILE A 246 -4.83 -16.06 -14.66
C ILE A 246 -5.31 -15.70 -16.07
N ILE A 247 -4.89 -14.54 -16.55
CA ILE A 247 -5.15 -14.03 -17.90
C ILE A 247 -4.02 -14.47 -18.83
N GLN A 248 -2.77 -14.27 -18.41
CA GLN A 248 -1.57 -14.68 -19.15
C GLN A 248 -0.42 -15.06 -18.23
N ASP A 249 0.42 -15.95 -18.76
CA ASP A 249 1.66 -16.45 -18.18
C ASP A 249 2.83 -16.21 -19.11
N PHE A 250 3.88 -15.55 -18.61
CA PHE A 250 5.10 -15.32 -19.38
C PHE A 250 6.30 -15.92 -18.67
N ASP A 251 7.02 -16.82 -19.35
CA ASP A 251 8.33 -17.29 -18.92
C ASP A 251 9.36 -16.17 -19.13
N LEU A 252 9.97 -15.72 -18.04
CA LEU A 252 10.97 -14.65 -18.02
C LEU A 252 12.40 -15.20 -18.03
N GLY A 253 12.55 -16.53 -18.04
CA GLY A 253 13.83 -17.23 -17.97
C GLY A 253 14.34 -17.36 -16.54
N THR A 254 15.65 -17.60 -16.42
CA THR A 254 16.28 -18.00 -15.14
C THR A 254 16.91 -16.85 -14.35
N ASN A 255 16.98 -15.66 -14.94
CA ASN A 255 17.50 -14.50 -14.24
C ASN A 255 16.44 -13.91 -13.30
N PRO A 256 16.85 -13.35 -12.14
CA PRO A 256 15.92 -12.65 -11.27
C PRO A 256 15.12 -11.60 -12.02
N ALA A 257 13.80 -11.63 -11.85
CA ALA A 257 12.88 -10.72 -12.49
C ALA A 257 11.92 -10.10 -11.48
N ARG A 258 11.61 -8.82 -11.65
CA ARG A 258 10.77 -8.03 -10.75
C ARG A 258 9.75 -7.21 -11.53
N VAL A 259 8.50 -7.19 -11.10
CA VAL A 259 7.52 -6.25 -11.67
C VAL A 259 7.85 -4.84 -11.18
N VAL A 260 7.94 -3.88 -12.11
CA VAL A 260 8.39 -2.50 -11.84
C VAL A 260 7.39 -1.44 -12.30
N ALA A 261 6.43 -1.81 -13.13
CA ALA A 261 5.28 -0.98 -13.44
C ALA A 261 4.07 -1.84 -13.84
N VAL A 262 2.88 -1.30 -13.66
CA VAL A 262 1.62 -1.92 -14.07
C VAL A 262 0.73 -0.84 -14.69
N ASN A 263 0.01 -1.18 -15.75
CA ASN A 263 -1.03 -0.32 -16.33
C ASN A 263 -2.39 -1.04 -16.30
N GLN A 264 -3.36 -0.53 -17.05
CA GLN A 264 -4.72 -1.11 -17.08
C GLN A 264 -4.82 -2.49 -17.73
N THR A 265 -3.80 -2.91 -18.50
CA THR A 265 -3.87 -4.12 -19.34
C THR A 265 -2.62 -4.99 -19.26
N GLY A 266 -1.63 -4.65 -18.43
CA GLY A 266 -0.32 -5.26 -18.50
C GLY A 266 0.68 -4.75 -17.46
N ALA A 267 1.92 -5.24 -17.57
CA ALA A 267 2.99 -4.95 -16.64
C ALA A 267 4.35 -4.84 -17.34
N ALA A 268 5.25 -4.07 -16.74
CA ALA A 268 6.65 -4.02 -17.11
C ALA A 268 7.49 -4.73 -16.03
N VAL A 269 8.40 -5.58 -16.49
CA VAL A 269 9.24 -6.42 -15.66
C VAL A 269 10.69 -6.08 -15.94
N TYR A 270 11.43 -5.76 -14.88
CA TYR A 270 12.89 -5.67 -14.93
C TYR A 270 13.48 -7.07 -14.76
N ILE A 271 14.39 -7.45 -15.65
CA ILE A 271 15.11 -8.72 -15.64
C ILE A 271 16.60 -8.41 -15.44
N SER A 272 17.15 -8.88 -14.32
CA SER A 272 18.57 -8.73 -13.98
C SER A 272 19.45 -9.57 -14.90
N GLY A 273 20.76 -9.34 -14.88
CA GLY A 273 21.74 -10.18 -15.57
C GLY A 273 22.94 -9.39 -16.09
N ALA A 274 23.72 -10.01 -16.98
CA ALA A 274 24.86 -9.35 -17.62
C ALA A 274 24.44 -8.18 -18.53
N THR A 275 23.26 -8.28 -19.12
CA THR A 275 22.62 -7.22 -19.91
C THR A 275 21.20 -7.02 -19.41
N PRO A 276 21.00 -6.23 -18.34
CA PRO A 276 19.69 -6.00 -17.77
C PRO A 276 18.72 -5.37 -18.77
N GLU A 277 17.46 -5.76 -18.70
CA GLU A 277 16.41 -5.22 -19.56
C GLU A 277 15.11 -5.01 -18.81
N ILE A 278 14.28 -4.10 -19.32
CA ILE A 278 12.88 -3.98 -18.93
C ILE A 278 12.03 -4.41 -20.13
N ILE A 279 11.12 -5.34 -19.89
CA ILE A 279 10.18 -5.84 -20.89
C ILE A 279 8.76 -5.58 -20.43
N ALA A 280 7.93 -5.02 -21.31
CA ALA A 280 6.51 -4.80 -21.06
C ALA A 280 5.66 -5.84 -21.79
N TYR A 281 4.69 -6.41 -21.09
CA TYR A 281 3.73 -7.39 -21.58
C TYR A 281 2.30 -6.90 -21.33
N ASN A 282 1.35 -7.37 -22.14
CA ASN A 282 -0.07 -7.12 -21.94
C ASN A 282 -0.91 -8.41 -21.88
N GLU A 283 -2.17 -8.26 -21.49
CA GLU A 283 -3.16 -9.34 -21.40
C GLU A 283 -3.49 -10.03 -22.73
N LEU A 284 -3.11 -9.42 -23.86
CA LEU A 284 -3.28 -9.98 -25.22
C LEU A 284 -2.10 -10.87 -25.64
N ASN A 285 -1.20 -11.21 -24.71
CA ASN A 285 0.01 -12.00 -24.96
C ASN A 285 1.01 -11.29 -25.91
N GLU A 286 1.06 -9.96 -25.86
CA GLU A 286 1.99 -9.18 -26.67
C GLU A 286 3.13 -8.63 -25.81
N GLN A 287 4.37 -8.75 -26.32
CA GLN A 287 5.49 -7.94 -25.83
C GLN A 287 5.35 -6.53 -26.42
N THR A 288 4.89 -5.59 -25.61
CA THR A 288 4.55 -4.22 -26.06
C THR A 288 5.76 -3.29 -26.13
N ALA A 289 6.78 -3.54 -25.31
CA ALA A 289 8.02 -2.80 -25.30
C ALA A 289 9.18 -3.64 -24.75
N ARG A 290 10.40 -3.28 -25.13
CA ARG A 290 11.65 -3.82 -24.57
C ARG A 290 12.70 -2.72 -24.58
N SER A 291 13.48 -2.62 -23.51
CA SER A 291 14.56 -1.64 -23.42
C SER A 291 15.71 -2.21 -22.60
N LEU A 292 16.92 -2.13 -23.15
CA LEU A 292 18.14 -2.36 -22.36
C LEU A 292 18.28 -1.24 -21.35
N VAL A 293 18.60 -1.60 -20.11
CA VAL A 293 18.79 -0.64 -19.02
C VAL A 293 20.08 -0.96 -18.28
N SER A 294 20.48 -0.04 -17.42
CA SER A 294 21.58 -0.28 -16.50
C SER A 294 21.12 -1.13 -15.30
N PRO A 295 22.04 -1.80 -14.59
CA PRO A 295 21.71 -2.58 -13.39
C PRO A 295 21.00 -1.73 -12.34
N ALA A 296 19.90 -2.25 -11.79
CA ALA A 296 19.00 -1.57 -10.86
C ALA A 296 19.35 -1.93 -9.40
N PRO A 297 20.06 -1.07 -8.65
CA PRO A 297 20.62 -1.46 -7.35
C PRO A 297 19.59 -2.00 -6.35
N LEU A 298 18.40 -1.40 -6.26
CA LEU A 298 17.37 -1.88 -5.34
C LEU A 298 16.82 -3.24 -5.78
N ALA A 299 16.56 -3.45 -7.07
CA ALA A 299 16.03 -4.73 -7.56
C ALA A 299 17.07 -5.85 -7.51
N ASP A 300 18.34 -5.55 -7.80
CA ASP A 300 19.42 -6.52 -7.88
C ASP A 300 19.94 -6.96 -6.50
N THR A 301 19.81 -6.12 -5.47
CA THR A 301 20.32 -6.43 -4.12
C THR A 301 19.26 -6.99 -3.17
N THR A 302 17.97 -6.86 -3.50
CA THR A 302 16.89 -7.43 -2.69
C THR A 302 16.79 -8.94 -2.89
N SER A 303 17.09 -9.69 -1.82
CA SER A 303 16.73 -11.10 -1.70
C SER A 303 15.27 -11.26 -1.26
N GLY A 304 14.52 -12.20 -1.85
CA GLY A 304 13.13 -12.47 -1.48
C GLY A 304 12.14 -11.51 -2.13
N LEU A 305 11.13 -11.07 -1.37
CA LEU A 305 10.08 -10.16 -1.84
C LEU A 305 10.64 -8.75 -2.07
N PHE A 306 10.43 -8.24 -3.29
CA PHE A 306 10.77 -6.88 -3.70
C PHE A 306 9.51 -6.03 -3.81
N THR A 307 9.53 -4.87 -3.14
CA THR A 307 8.48 -3.86 -3.19
C THR A 307 8.90 -2.73 -4.12
N PRO A 308 8.41 -2.69 -5.37
CA PRO A 308 8.89 -1.72 -6.34
C PRO A 308 8.48 -0.30 -5.93
N GLN A 309 9.45 0.61 -5.92
CA GLN A 309 9.23 2.02 -5.58
C GLN A 309 8.58 2.75 -6.75
N THR A 310 7.26 2.67 -6.84
CA THR A 310 6.49 3.19 -7.97
C THR A 310 5.69 4.44 -7.65
N GLY A 311 5.17 5.08 -8.69
CA GLY A 311 4.17 6.14 -8.57
C GLY A 311 3.28 6.19 -9.81
N ASP A 312 1.98 6.26 -9.58
CA ASP A 312 0.95 6.49 -10.61
C ASP A 312 0.77 8.00 -10.78
N LEU A 313 1.44 8.58 -11.78
CA LEU A 313 1.31 9.99 -12.13
C LEU A 313 0.24 10.14 -13.23
N PRO A 314 -0.41 11.31 -13.37
CA PRO A 314 -1.52 11.51 -14.32
C PRO A 314 -1.26 11.03 -15.76
N HIS A 315 0.00 11.09 -16.21
CA HIS A 315 0.39 10.69 -17.57
C HIS A 315 1.56 9.70 -17.63
N HIS A 316 2.07 9.22 -16.49
CA HIS A 316 3.24 8.33 -16.47
C HIS A 316 3.19 7.38 -15.28
N MET A 317 3.53 6.11 -15.48
CA MET A 317 3.91 5.27 -14.35
C MET A 317 5.39 5.51 -14.10
N THR A 318 5.81 5.53 -12.84
CA THR A 318 7.21 5.74 -12.48
C THR A 318 7.75 4.59 -11.66
N TRP A 319 9.06 4.38 -11.78
CA TRP A 319 9.81 3.46 -10.93
C TRP A 319 11.17 4.06 -10.58
N PHE A 320 11.52 4.03 -9.30
CA PHE A 320 12.86 4.35 -8.83
C PHE A 320 13.65 3.07 -8.55
N ASP A 321 14.82 2.94 -9.16
CA ASP A 321 15.66 1.74 -9.07
C ASP A 321 16.74 1.79 -7.97
N GLY A 322 16.84 2.91 -7.24
CA GLY A 322 17.92 3.18 -6.29
C GLY A 322 18.83 4.33 -6.70
N GLN A 323 18.88 4.68 -7.99
CA GLN A 323 19.71 5.75 -8.52
C GLN A 323 19.05 6.53 -9.66
N ARG A 324 18.06 5.94 -10.32
CA ARG A 324 17.34 6.49 -11.48
C ARG A 324 15.85 6.42 -11.30
N LEU A 325 15.16 7.40 -11.88
CA LEU A 325 13.71 7.42 -12.01
C LEU A 325 13.33 7.15 -13.47
N TYR A 326 12.65 6.05 -13.71
CA TYR A 326 12.11 5.67 -15.02
C TYR A 326 10.68 6.16 -15.15
N LEU A 327 10.33 6.73 -16.31
CA LEU A 327 8.96 7.08 -16.67
C LEU A 327 8.48 6.17 -17.79
N PHE A 328 7.38 5.48 -17.54
CA PHE A 328 6.70 4.61 -18.48
C PHE A 328 5.49 5.31 -19.08
N ALA A 329 5.33 5.21 -20.39
CA ALA A 329 4.11 5.64 -21.06
C ALA A 329 2.92 4.77 -20.59
N PRO A 330 1.76 5.35 -20.28
CA PRO A 330 0.69 4.65 -19.57
C PRO A 330 0.01 3.55 -20.40
N SER A 331 0.05 3.64 -21.72
CA SER A 331 -0.62 2.70 -22.62
C SER A 331 0.17 1.42 -22.90
N LYS A 332 1.47 1.54 -23.19
CA LYS A 332 2.32 0.41 -23.59
C LYS A 332 3.46 0.12 -22.62
N LEU A 333 3.58 0.90 -21.55
CA LEU A 333 4.69 0.81 -20.60
C LEU A 333 6.08 0.82 -21.26
N ASN A 334 6.22 1.47 -22.43
CA ASN A 334 7.54 1.75 -22.98
C ASN A 334 8.20 2.86 -22.17
N LEU A 335 9.52 2.79 -22.01
CA LEU A 335 10.27 3.88 -21.41
C LEU A 335 10.13 5.13 -22.27
N SER A 336 9.77 6.22 -21.62
CA SER A 336 9.66 7.55 -22.22
C SER A 336 10.86 8.41 -21.82
N GLN A 337 11.25 8.34 -20.55
CA GLN A 337 12.35 9.12 -19.98
C GLN A 337 13.03 8.35 -18.85
N ILE A 338 14.30 8.69 -18.59
CA ILE A 338 15.10 8.21 -17.46
C ILE A 338 15.81 9.43 -16.87
N PHE A 339 15.60 9.68 -15.58
CA PHE A 339 16.34 10.70 -14.84
C PHE A 339 17.44 10.03 -14.02
N GLU A 340 18.68 10.48 -14.21
CA GLU A 340 19.88 9.96 -13.55
C GLU A 340 20.18 10.71 -12.25
N ASN A 341 20.88 10.05 -11.32
CA ASN A 341 21.37 10.62 -10.06
C ASN A 341 20.27 11.22 -9.17
N VAL A 342 19.14 10.52 -9.09
CA VAL A 342 18.00 10.90 -8.25
C VAL A 342 18.05 10.13 -6.92
N LEU A 343 17.42 10.68 -5.89
CA LEU A 343 17.43 10.10 -4.53
C LEU A 343 16.21 9.23 -4.23
N GLY A 344 15.20 9.23 -5.10
CA GLY A 344 14.03 8.39 -4.92
C GLY A 344 12.87 8.76 -5.82
N ALA A 345 11.70 8.30 -5.42
CA ALA A 345 10.49 8.43 -6.22
C ALA A 345 10.02 9.90 -6.28
N GLY A 346 9.70 10.38 -7.48
CA GLY A 346 9.22 11.75 -7.71
C GLY A 346 7.72 11.93 -7.51
N ALA A 347 7.26 13.19 -7.52
CA ALA A 347 5.85 13.56 -7.38
C ALA A 347 5.39 14.48 -8.52
N ALA A 348 4.17 14.27 -8.99
CA ALA A 348 3.56 15.09 -10.04
C ALA A 348 2.76 16.25 -9.46
N THR A 349 2.88 17.43 -10.04
CA THR A 349 2.03 18.60 -9.74
C THR A 349 2.07 19.60 -10.89
N ASN A 350 0.93 20.17 -11.28
CA ASN A 350 0.82 21.26 -12.28
C ASN A 350 1.69 21.07 -13.55
N ASP A 351 1.54 19.94 -14.24
CA ASP A 351 2.33 19.60 -15.43
C ASP A 351 3.85 19.47 -15.23
N ARG A 352 4.28 19.30 -13.98
CA ARG A 352 5.67 19.11 -13.58
C ARG A 352 5.85 17.83 -12.80
N LEU A 353 7.07 17.32 -12.90
CA LEU A 353 7.58 16.24 -12.08
C LEU A 353 8.65 16.81 -11.14
N LEU A 354 8.37 16.74 -9.85
CA LEU A 354 9.33 17.03 -8.79
C LEU A 354 10.18 15.79 -8.54
N ILE A 355 11.49 15.95 -8.58
CA ILE A 355 12.46 14.85 -8.46
C ILE A 355 13.43 15.18 -7.33
N PRO A 356 13.56 14.32 -6.30
CA PRO A 356 14.52 14.55 -5.23
C PRO A 356 15.93 14.28 -5.76
N ILE A 357 16.79 15.29 -5.68
CA ILE A 357 18.20 15.22 -6.07
C ILE A 357 19.09 15.70 -4.91
N SER A 358 20.40 15.47 -4.98
CA SER A 358 21.33 15.83 -3.88
C SER A 358 21.26 17.30 -3.45
N GLN A 359 21.02 18.22 -4.39
CA GLN A 359 20.97 19.68 -4.12
C GLN A 359 19.59 20.20 -3.69
N GLY A 360 18.55 19.35 -3.69
CA GLY A 360 17.18 19.76 -3.39
C GLY A 360 16.17 19.01 -4.24
N ILE A 361 15.27 19.73 -4.90
CA ILE A 361 14.20 19.18 -5.72
C ILE A 361 14.31 19.77 -7.13
N ALA A 362 14.59 18.92 -8.11
CA ALA A 362 14.54 19.32 -9.51
C ALA A 362 13.08 19.38 -9.98
N VAL A 363 12.74 20.45 -10.71
CA VAL A 363 11.44 20.63 -11.33
C VAL A 363 11.59 20.29 -12.81
N ALA A 364 11.10 19.12 -13.22
CA ALA A 364 11.17 18.66 -14.58
C ALA A 364 9.84 18.88 -15.30
N ASN A 365 9.92 19.25 -16.58
CA ASN A 365 8.80 19.11 -17.48
C ASN A 365 8.55 17.62 -17.74
N TRP A 366 7.40 17.11 -17.34
CA TRP A 366 7.15 15.66 -17.43
C TRP A 366 7.00 15.14 -18.87
N THR A 367 6.90 16.02 -19.88
CA THR A 367 6.67 15.66 -21.29
C THR A 367 7.98 15.70 -22.05
N THR A 368 8.79 16.75 -21.85
CA THR A 368 10.07 16.91 -22.55
C THR A 368 11.24 16.28 -21.78
N GLY A 369 11.11 16.13 -20.46
CA GLY A 369 12.19 15.69 -19.57
C GLY A 369 13.18 16.80 -19.22
N GLU A 370 12.94 18.02 -19.69
CA GLU A 370 13.79 19.18 -19.39
C GLU A 370 13.68 19.57 -17.91
N ILE A 371 14.82 19.76 -17.25
CA ILE A 371 14.87 20.36 -15.92
C ILE A 371 14.75 21.87 -16.07
N GLU A 372 13.64 22.43 -15.60
CA GLU A 372 13.33 23.85 -15.73
C GLU A 372 13.90 24.68 -14.59
N SER A 373 13.91 24.14 -13.38
CA SER A 373 14.47 24.78 -12.18
C SER A 373 14.86 23.75 -11.12
N THR A 374 15.54 24.22 -10.08
CA THR A 374 15.85 23.44 -8.87
C THR A 374 15.51 24.26 -7.64
N ILE A 375 14.73 23.68 -6.74
CA ILE A 375 14.37 24.25 -5.45
C ILE A 375 15.35 23.68 -4.42
N ALA A 376 16.19 24.52 -3.80
CA ALA A 376 17.13 24.06 -2.79
C ALA A 376 16.40 23.56 -1.53
N VAL A 377 16.91 22.50 -0.90
CA VAL A 377 16.38 21.98 0.37
C VAL A 377 17.57 21.66 1.29
N ASP A 378 17.59 22.25 2.49
CA ASP A 378 18.52 21.81 3.53
C ASP A 378 17.98 20.53 4.18
N ARG A 379 18.71 19.44 4.03
CA ARG A 379 18.35 18.13 4.59
C ARG A 379 19.19 17.76 5.81
N HIS A 380 19.91 18.73 6.37
CA HIS A 380 20.71 18.58 7.59
C HIS A 380 21.66 17.36 7.57
N GLY A 381 22.23 17.07 6.39
CA GLY A 381 23.18 15.97 6.19
C GLY A 381 22.56 14.60 5.90
N TYR A 382 21.24 14.49 5.73
CA TYR A 382 20.61 13.24 5.31
C TYR A 382 21.04 12.83 3.89
N THR A 383 21.54 11.60 3.74
CA THR A 383 22.03 11.05 2.45
C THR A 383 21.32 9.77 2.01
N GLY A 384 20.25 9.38 2.70
CA GLY A 384 19.47 8.19 2.35
C GLY A 384 18.50 8.44 1.20
N PRO A 385 17.69 7.42 0.83
CA PRO A 385 16.63 7.56 -0.16
C PRO A 385 15.56 8.56 0.26
N ILE A 386 14.99 9.28 -0.70
CA ILE A 386 13.96 10.30 -0.47
C ILE A 386 12.85 10.09 -1.47
N SER A 387 11.63 9.88 -0.99
CA SER A 387 10.45 9.91 -1.84
C SER A 387 9.68 11.20 -1.65
N LEU A 388 9.19 11.76 -2.75
CA LEU A 388 8.37 12.96 -2.75
C LEU A 388 6.89 12.63 -2.83
N SER A 389 6.08 13.50 -2.24
CA SER A 389 4.65 13.62 -2.49
C SER A 389 4.27 15.11 -2.45
N VAL A 390 3.15 15.47 -3.08
CA VAL A 390 2.62 16.84 -3.06
C VAL A 390 1.25 16.82 -2.40
N ASN A 391 1.05 17.73 -1.46
CA ASN A 391 -0.17 17.83 -0.68
C ASN A 391 -0.61 19.29 -0.56
N ASN A 392 -1.62 19.72 -1.32
CA ASN A 392 -2.20 21.07 -1.22
C ASN A 392 -1.18 22.24 -1.28
N GLY A 393 -0.12 22.07 -2.07
CA GLY A 393 0.97 23.06 -2.24
C GLY A 393 2.18 22.84 -1.34
N TYR A 394 2.08 21.93 -0.37
CA TYR A 394 3.23 21.45 0.40
C TYR A 394 3.93 20.32 -0.35
N ILE A 395 5.26 20.31 -0.27
CA ILE A 395 6.07 19.18 -0.71
C ILE A 395 6.39 18.34 0.52
N VAL A 396 6.11 17.04 0.45
CA VAL A 396 6.33 16.10 1.55
C VAL A 396 7.48 15.19 1.17
N GLU A 397 8.59 15.25 1.91
CA GLU A 397 9.71 14.32 1.77
C GLU A 397 9.56 13.19 2.79
N LYS A 398 9.58 11.95 2.35
CA LYS A 398 9.82 10.80 3.24
C LYS A 398 11.30 10.44 3.21
N ARG A 399 11.97 10.62 4.35
CA ARG A 399 13.40 10.41 4.59
C ARG A 399 13.56 9.22 5.54
N GLY A 400 13.53 8.01 4.99
CA GLY A 400 13.48 6.78 5.81
C GLY A 400 12.20 6.75 6.66
N SER A 401 12.35 6.78 7.98
CA SER A 401 11.24 6.77 8.95
C SER A 401 10.73 8.16 9.34
N GLU A 402 11.21 9.23 8.72
CA GLU A 402 10.76 10.60 8.98
C GLU A 402 10.00 11.15 7.77
N ILE A 403 8.91 11.88 8.05
CA ILE A 403 8.16 12.66 7.07
C ILE A 403 8.42 14.13 7.36
N VAL A 404 8.92 14.85 6.37
CA VAL A 404 9.26 16.27 6.46
C VAL A 404 8.36 17.06 5.52
N VAL A 405 7.69 18.08 6.06
CA VAL A 405 6.78 18.94 5.30
C VAL A 405 7.50 20.22 4.93
N LEU A 406 7.57 20.51 3.63
CA LEU A 406 8.25 21.65 3.07
C LEU A 406 7.26 22.62 2.43
N LYS A 407 7.62 23.91 2.49
CA LYS A 407 6.90 25.00 1.82
C LYS A 407 7.85 25.82 0.95
N THR A 408 7.38 26.19 -0.23
CA THR A 408 8.10 26.99 -1.25
C THR A 408 7.59 28.41 -1.34
#